data_AF-A0A1G2SCZ6-F1
#
_entry.id   AF-A0A1G2SCZ6-F1
#
_cell.length_a   1.000
_cell.length_b   1.000
_cell.length_c   1.000
_cell.angle_alpha   90.00
_cell.angle_beta   90.00
_cell.angle_gamma   90.00
#
_symmetry.space_group_name_H-M   'P 1'
#
loop_
_entity.id
_entity.type
_entity.pdbx_description
1 polymer ?
#
loop_
_entity_poly.entity_id
_entity_poly.type
_entity_poly.pdbx_seq_one_letter_code
_entity_poly.pdbx_strand_id
1 'polypeptide(L)'
;MNRTAIVISFIVLSVIFIFSEIEYSRLVRSYVGNRIPPSISTRCGVESARVATSVCPQHNIFGSLNKDNEHLYYDGVVLVTPPGLDIESFTLLPGGSYGADVNAVYDMSDVYRYGSSVVVEKIRSADPQTFRVLYDGGVRYGVRTPAYGADAQYVYIGRQMLPHADPETFEFLTEFGIGCGNDQNNCPIRVTTKDKNCIFLDGEKVLNDEGQCVDPRTCIHNSLCAVNANTVITGTVSI
;
A
#
# COMPACT_ATOMS: atom_id res chain seq x y z
N MET A 1 -32.20 36.58 1.44
CA MET A 1 -31.77 35.37 0.70
C MET A 1 -32.98 34.54 0.33
N ASN A 2 -33.19 34.31 -0.96
CA ASN A 2 -34.41 33.70 -1.49
C ASN A 2 -34.39 32.18 -1.28
N ARG A 3 -35.26 31.65 -0.42
CA ARG A 3 -35.28 30.22 -0.03
C ARG A 3 -35.46 29.28 -1.23
N THR A 4 -36.06 29.75 -2.31
CA THR A 4 -36.28 29.00 -3.55
C THR A 4 -34.99 28.73 -4.32
N ALA A 5 -34.00 29.63 -4.25
CA ALA A 5 -32.72 29.46 -4.97
C ALA A 5 -31.83 28.37 -4.33
N ILE A 6 -31.92 28.19 -3.01
CA ILE A 6 -31.14 27.19 -2.28
C ILE A 6 -31.63 25.78 -2.60
N VAL A 7 -32.94 25.57 -2.66
CA VAL A 7 -33.53 24.26 -2.95
C VAL A 7 -33.18 23.78 -4.36
N ILE A 8 -33.19 24.67 -5.36
CA ILE A 8 -32.81 24.33 -6.73
C ILE A 8 -31.33 23.94 -6.82
N SER A 9 -30.44 24.65 -6.11
CA SER A 9 -29.00 24.34 -6.11
C SER A 9 -28.70 22.96 -5.49
N PHE A 10 -29.42 22.57 -4.43
CA PHE A 10 -29.25 21.24 -3.82
C PHE A 10 -29.73 20.12 -4.75
N ILE A 11 -30.85 20.31 -5.45
CA ILE A 11 -31.37 19.30 -6.38
C ILE A 11 -30.42 19.12 -7.57
N VAL A 12 -29.87 20.20 -8.11
CA VAL A 12 -28.91 20.13 -9.23
C VAL A 12 -27.62 19.40 -8.81
N LEU A 13 -27.05 19.71 -7.63
CA LEU A 13 -25.86 19.02 -7.11
C LEU A 13 -26.12 17.52 -6.84
N SER A 14 -27.29 17.18 -6.30
CA SER A 14 -27.67 15.78 -6.02
C SER A 14 -27.84 14.98 -7.31
N VAL A 15 -28.43 15.59 -8.34
CA VAL A 15 -28.61 14.95 -9.66
C VAL A 15 -27.25 14.73 -10.33
N ILE A 16 -26.32 15.70 -10.28
CA ILE A 16 -24.96 15.54 -10.83
C ILE A 16 -24.20 14.39 -10.15
N PHE A 17 -24.34 14.25 -8.83
CA PHE A 17 -23.70 13.15 -8.07
C PHE A 17 -24.27 11.77 -8.44
N ILE A 18 -25.58 11.68 -8.65
CA ILE A 18 -26.23 10.42 -9.05
C ILE A 18 -25.83 10.04 -10.50
N PHE A 19 -25.70 11.02 -11.39
CA PHE A 19 -25.24 10.76 -12.76
C PHE A 19 -23.78 10.28 -12.83
N SER A 20 -22.88 10.77 -11.97
CA SER A 20 -21.48 10.30 -11.96
C SER A 20 -21.36 8.85 -11.46
N GLU A 21 -22.13 8.45 -10.46
CA GLU A 21 -22.13 7.06 -9.97
C GLU A 21 -22.76 6.07 -10.95
N ILE A 22 -23.79 6.51 -11.70
CA ILE A 22 -24.42 5.67 -12.74
C ILE A 22 -23.48 5.48 -13.94
N GLU A 23 -22.74 6.52 -14.35
CA GLU A 23 -21.73 6.36 -15.40
C GLU A 23 -20.55 5.52 -14.93
N TYR A 24 -20.09 5.68 -13.68
CA TYR A 24 -19.03 4.85 -13.09
C TYR A 24 -19.42 3.37 -13.06
N SER A 25 -20.63 3.06 -12.58
CA SER A 25 -21.13 1.67 -12.53
C SER A 25 -21.40 1.06 -13.91
N ARG A 26 -21.75 1.88 -14.91
CA ARG A 26 -21.85 1.45 -16.32
C ARG A 26 -20.48 1.21 -16.95
N LEU A 27 -19.48 2.05 -16.67
CA LEU A 27 -18.10 1.85 -17.11
C LEU A 27 -17.54 0.54 -16.55
N VAL A 28 -17.70 0.30 -15.25
CA VAL A 28 -17.27 -0.96 -14.60
C VAL A 28 -17.99 -2.18 -15.20
N ARG A 29 -19.32 -2.12 -15.41
CA ARG A 29 -20.05 -3.26 -16.03
C ARG A 29 -19.73 -3.47 -17.51
N SER A 30 -19.46 -2.40 -18.26
CA SER A 30 -19.05 -2.47 -19.66
C SER A 30 -17.66 -3.11 -19.81
N TYR A 31 -16.75 -2.81 -18.88
CA TYR A 31 -15.40 -3.37 -18.83
C TYR A 31 -15.39 -4.85 -18.43
N VAL A 32 -16.20 -5.24 -17.44
CA VAL A 32 -16.31 -6.65 -16.99
C VAL A 32 -17.10 -7.51 -18.00
N GLY A 33 -17.91 -6.88 -18.86
CA GLY A 33 -18.83 -7.56 -19.78
C GLY A 33 -18.27 -7.94 -21.16
N ASN A 34 -17.06 -7.52 -21.54
CA ASN A 34 -16.57 -7.73 -22.90
C ASN A 34 -15.18 -8.39 -22.98
N ARG A 35 -15.22 -9.65 -23.39
CA ARG A 35 -14.13 -10.48 -23.95
C ARG A 35 -12.92 -10.69 -23.04
N ILE A 36 -12.96 -11.80 -22.31
CA ILE A 36 -11.76 -12.57 -21.95
C ILE A 36 -11.05 -12.92 -23.28
N PRO A 37 -9.86 -12.38 -23.58
CA PRO A 37 -9.09 -12.90 -24.70
C PRO A 37 -8.72 -14.36 -24.39
N PRO A 38 -8.71 -15.26 -25.40
CA PRO A 38 -8.33 -16.64 -25.19
C PRO A 38 -6.96 -16.69 -24.52
N SER A 39 -6.87 -17.50 -23.46
CA SER A 39 -5.68 -17.79 -22.67
C SER A 39 -4.39 -17.64 -23.46
N ILE A 40 -3.56 -16.65 -23.08
CA ILE A 40 -2.14 -16.62 -23.46
C ILE A 40 -1.48 -17.77 -22.71
N SER A 41 -1.57 -18.95 -23.30
CA SER A 41 -0.79 -20.12 -22.94
C SER A 41 0.66 -19.83 -23.29
N THR A 42 1.47 -19.73 -22.23
CA THR A 42 2.92 -19.91 -22.17
C THR A 42 3.60 -20.35 -23.48
N ARG A 43 4.30 -19.41 -24.11
CA ARG A 43 5.64 -19.63 -24.68
C ARG A 43 6.35 -18.29 -24.76
N CYS A 44 7.44 -18.15 -24.01
CA CYS A 44 8.43 -17.12 -24.23
C CYS A 44 8.85 -17.15 -25.70
N GLY A 45 8.68 -16.03 -26.39
CA GLY A 45 8.94 -15.90 -27.82
C GLY A 45 8.35 -14.61 -28.32
N VAL A 46 9.08 -13.51 -28.13
CA VAL A 46 8.71 -12.19 -28.61
C VAL A 46 9.78 -11.69 -29.59
N GLU A 47 9.46 -11.72 -30.87
CA GLU A 47 9.98 -10.76 -31.86
C GLU A 47 8.76 -9.90 -32.21
N SER A 48 8.37 -8.89 -31.44
CA SER A 48 8.91 -7.53 -31.56
C SER A 48 8.29 -6.56 -30.53
N ALA A 49 7.91 -7.03 -29.34
CA ALA A 49 7.74 -6.19 -28.16
C ALA A 49 8.98 -6.38 -27.31
N ARG A 50 9.77 -5.32 -27.09
CA ARG A 50 10.99 -5.37 -26.27
C ARG A 50 10.60 -5.51 -24.79
N VAL A 51 10.12 -6.70 -24.45
CA VAL A 51 10.00 -7.22 -23.10
C VAL A 51 11.41 -7.49 -22.62
N ALA A 52 11.86 -6.76 -21.61
CA ALA A 52 13.07 -7.09 -20.88
C ALA A 52 12.81 -8.41 -20.14
N THR A 53 13.12 -9.53 -20.80
CA THR A 53 13.27 -10.82 -20.15
C THR A 53 14.59 -10.82 -19.40
N SER A 54 14.56 -10.60 -18.10
CA SER A 54 15.58 -11.10 -17.19
C SER A 54 14.93 -12.00 -16.15
N VAL A 55 15.35 -13.26 -16.17
CA VAL A 55 14.91 -14.43 -15.40
C VAL A 55 14.79 -14.16 -13.89
N CYS A 56 13.79 -14.75 -13.22
CA CYS A 56 13.92 -15.12 -11.81
C CYS A 56 13.62 -16.62 -11.62
N PRO A 57 14.65 -17.47 -11.43
CA PRO A 57 14.48 -18.83 -10.98
C PRO A 57 14.31 -18.86 -9.45
N GLN A 58 13.34 -19.67 -9.01
CA GLN A 58 13.17 -20.17 -7.64
C GLN A 58 12.89 -19.13 -6.55
N HIS A 59 11.63 -18.69 -6.41
CA HIS A 59 10.92 -18.61 -5.12
C HIS A 59 9.41 -18.54 -5.45
N ASN A 60 8.64 -19.53 -5.00
CA ASN A 60 7.18 -19.63 -5.17
C ASN A 60 6.47 -18.45 -4.49
N ILE A 61 6.21 -17.33 -5.17
CA ILE A 61 5.38 -16.24 -4.63
C ILE A 61 4.69 -15.47 -5.77
N PHE A 62 3.36 -15.58 -5.82
CA PHE A 62 2.36 -14.70 -6.45
C PHE A 62 2.50 -14.32 -7.93
N GLY A 63 1.40 -13.79 -8.49
CA GLY A 63 1.19 -13.63 -9.91
C GLY A 63 2.21 -12.77 -10.64
N SER A 64 2.33 -12.97 -11.94
CA SER A 64 3.27 -12.20 -12.76
C SER A 64 2.69 -10.85 -13.15
N LEU A 65 3.28 -9.76 -12.63
CA LEU A 65 3.01 -8.42 -13.10
C LEU A 65 3.72 -8.21 -14.45
N ASN A 66 2.96 -7.81 -15.47
CA ASN A 66 3.46 -7.54 -16.81
C ASN A 66 2.89 -6.21 -17.31
N LYS A 67 3.48 -5.64 -18.37
CA LYS A 67 2.94 -4.46 -19.04
C LYS A 67 3.13 -4.53 -20.55
N ASP A 68 2.26 -3.87 -21.30
CA ASP A 68 2.52 -3.45 -22.66
C ASP A 68 2.57 -1.91 -22.71
N ASN A 69 2.29 -1.29 -23.86
CA ASN A 69 2.30 0.17 -24.00
C ASN A 69 1.00 0.86 -23.53
N GLU A 70 -0.05 0.09 -23.20
CA GLU A 70 -1.39 0.61 -22.90
C GLU A 70 -1.90 0.16 -21.53
N HIS A 71 -1.50 -1.02 -21.05
CA HIS A 71 -2.07 -1.67 -19.88
C HIS A 71 -1.00 -2.30 -18.98
N LEU A 72 -1.31 -2.31 -17.68
CA LEU A 72 -0.69 -3.23 -16.72
C LEU A 72 -1.51 -4.51 -16.62
N TYR A 73 -0.84 -5.63 -16.41
CA TYR A 73 -1.44 -6.95 -16.27
C TYR A 73 -0.96 -7.61 -14.99
N TYR A 74 -1.85 -8.34 -14.33
CA TYR A 74 -1.49 -9.28 -13.27
C TYR A 74 -2.11 -10.64 -13.59
N ASP A 75 -1.27 -11.66 -13.72
CA ASP A 75 -1.69 -13.01 -14.15
C ASP A 75 -2.49 -13.02 -15.46
N GLY A 76 -2.05 -12.18 -16.41
CA GLY A 76 -2.66 -12.08 -17.74
C GLY A 76 -3.98 -11.32 -17.76
N VAL A 77 -4.44 -10.77 -16.63
CA VAL A 77 -5.64 -9.94 -16.56
C VAL A 77 -5.26 -8.47 -16.46
N VAL A 78 -5.91 -7.63 -17.26
CA VAL A 78 -5.72 -6.17 -17.25
C VAL A 78 -6.07 -5.61 -15.87
N LEU A 79 -5.16 -4.84 -15.29
CA LEU A 79 -5.39 -4.09 -14.07
C LEU A 79 -6.20 -2.84 -14.35
N VAL A 80 -7.07 -2.47 -13.41
CA VAL A 80 -7.74 -1.17 -13.44
C VAL A 80 -6.76 -0.13 -12.90
N THR A 81 -6.34 0.80 -13.75
CA THR A 81 -5.33 1.81 -13.42
C THR A 81 -5.96 3.18 -13.20
N PRO A 82 -5.36 4.04 -12.36
CA PRO A 82 -5.88 5.37 -12.12
C PRO A 82 -5.59 6.29 -13.32
N PRO A 83 -6.40 7.35 -13.54
CA PRO A 83 -6.14 8.32 -14.60
C PRO A 83 -4.76 8.96 -14.44
N GLY A 84 -4.07 9.12 -15.58
CA GLY A 84 -2.75 9.77 -15.61
C GLY A 84 -1.58 8.86 -15.23
N LEU A 85 -1.81 7.55 -15.04
CA LEU A 85 -0.72 6.57 -15.03
C LEU A 85 0.00 6.59 -16.39
N ASP A 86 1.30 6.84 -16.35
CA ASP A 86 2.20 6.72 -17.49
C ASP A 86 2.76 5.30 -17.54
N ILE A 87 2.14 4.46 -18.38
CA ILE A 87 2.50 3.05 -18.56
C ILE A 87 3.93 2.89 -19.08
N GLU A 88 4.39 3.80 -19.94
CA GLU A 88 5.70 3.70 -20.57
C GLU A 88 6.80 3.80 -19.51
N SER A 89 6.69 4.80 -18.63
CA SER A 89 7.67 5.03 -17.56
C SER A 89 7.40 4.24 -16.28
N PHE A 90 6.23 3.62 -16.13
CA PHE A 90 5.91 2.81 -14.95
C PHE A 90 6.93 1.70 -14.71
N THR A 91 7.43 1.62 -13.49
CA THR A 91 8.29 0.56 -12.99
C THR A 91 7.78 0.05 -11.65
N LEU A 92 7.97 -1.25 -11.42
CA LEU A 92 7.81 -1.83 -10.10
C LEU A 92 9.02 -1.44 -9.24
N LEU A 93 8.78 -0.99 -8.01
CA LEU A 93 9.84 -0.68 -7.07
C LEU A 93 10.34 -1.97 -6.38
N PRO A 94 11.54 -1.96 -5.77
CA PRO A 94 12.08 -3.12 -5.07
C PRO A 94 11.06 -3.75 -4.12
N GLY A 95 11.00 -5.09 -4.14
CA GLY A 95 10.09 -5.92 -3.33
C GLY A 95 8.61 -5.89 -3.70
N GLY A 96 8.22 -5.00 -4.61
CA GLY A 96 6.99 -5.14 -5.40
C GLY A 96 5.71 -4.61 -4.77
N SER A 97 5.74 -4.19 -3.50
CA SER A 97 4.55 -3.59 -2.85
C SER A 97 4.25 -2.16 -3.33
N TYR A 98 5.20 -1.52 -4.02
CA TYR A 98 5.02 -0.22 -4.63
C TYR A 98 5.43 -0.23 -6.10
N GLY A 99 4.79 0.61 -6.90
CA GLY A 99 5.21 0.95 -8.26
C GLY A 99 5.29 2.46 -8.41
N ALA A 100 6.01 2.95 -9.41
CA ALA A 100 6.09 4.38 -9.70
C ALA A 100 6.20 4.62 -11.19
N ASP A 101 5.67 5.75 -11.64
CA ASP A 101 5.97 6.35 -12.94
C ASP A 101 6.63 7.72 -12.73
N VAL A 102 6.86 8.48 -13.80
CA VAL A 102 7.46 9.83 -13.68
C VAL A 102 6.62 10.83 -12.87
N ASN A 103 5.32 10.57 -12.68
CA ASN A 103 4.34 11.50 -12.11
C ASN A 103 3.85 11.11 -10.71
N ALA A 104 4.02 9.84 -10.30
CA ALA A 104 3.34 9.29 -9.15
C ALA A 104 3.95 7.99 -8.61
N VAL A 105 3.67 7.73 -7.34
CA VAL A 105 3.86 6.43 -6.69
C VAL A 105 2.52 5.76 -6.46
N TYR A 106 2.48 4.44 -6.58
CA TYR A 106 1.30 3.59 -6.51
C TYR A 106 1.49 2.48 -5.47
N ASP A 107 0.44 2.21 -4.70
CA ASP A 107 0.39 1.02 -3.84
C ASP A 107 -0.07 -0.19 -4.67
N MET A 108 0.79 -1.21 -4.72
CA MET A 108 0.56 -2.46 -5.43
C MET A 108 0.14 -3.60 -4.49
N SER A 109 0.10 -3.35 -3.18
CA SER A 109 -0.19 -4.33 -2.14
C SER A 109 -1.48 -5.12 -2.36
N ASP A 110 -2.56 -4.41 -2.74
CA ASP A 110 -3.88 -5.01 -2.92
C ASP A 110 -3.95 -5.87 -4.20
N VAL A 111 -3.13 -5.58 -5.21
CA VAL A 111 -3.07 -6.37 -6.46
C VAL A 111 -2.62 -7.79 -6.16
N TYR A 112 -1.61 -7.98 -5.31
CA TYR A 112 -1.16 -9.33 -4.93
C TYR A 112 -2.16 -10.06 -4.03
N ARG A 113 -2.95 -9.32 -3.25
CA ARG A 113 -3.91 -9.89 -2.30
C ARG A 113 -5.21 -10.33 -2.96
N TYR A 114 -5.72 -9.52 -3.88
CA TYR A 114 -7.05 -9.67 -4.46
C TYR A 114 -7.01 -9.90 -5.97
N GLY A 115 -5.81 -9.93 -6.56
CA GLY A 115 -5.61 -10.10 -7.99
C GLY A 115 -6.05 -8.88 -8.78
N SER A 116 -6.48 -9.12 -10.02
CA SER A 116 -6.87 -8.08 -10.98
C SER A 116 -8.22 -7.41 -10.70
N SER A 117 -8.89 -7.77 -9.60
CA SER A 117 -10.19 -7.18 -9.25
C SER A 117 -10.06 -5.86 -8.46
N VAL A 118 -8.84 -5.40 -8.21
CA VAL A 118 -8.57 -4.15 -7.50
C VAL A 118 -8.01 -3.08 -8.41
N VAL A 119 -8.27 -1.84 -8.01
CA VAL A 119 -7.74 -0.64 -8.66
C VAL A 119 -6.35 -0.39 -8.13
N VAL A 120 -5.39 -0.17 -9.03
CA VAL A 120 -4.07 0.35 -8.65
C VAL A 120 -4.27 1.77 -8.13
N GLU A 121 -3.78 2.05 -6.93
CA GLU A 121 -4.08 3.32 -6.28
C GLU A 121 -2.85 4.20 -6.14
N LYS A 122 -3.00 5.46 -6.55
CA LYS A 122 -1.97 6.50 -6.37
C LYS A 122 -1.85 6.88 -4.90
N ILE A 123 -0.62 6.91 -4.40
CA ILE A 123 -0.29 7.45 -3.09
C ILE A 123 -0.26 8.97 -3.20
N ARG A 124 -1.12 9.64 -2.44
CA ARG A 124 -1.23 11.09 -2.49
C ARG A 124 0.02 11.75 -1.91
N SER A 125 0.49 12.79 -2.60
CA SER A 125 1.65 13.60 -2.23
C SER A 125 2.99 12.88 -2.23
N ALA A 126 3.06 11.60 -2.64
CA ALA A 126 4.31 10.88 -2.77
C ALA A 126 5.10 11.40 -3.98
N ASP A 127 6.36 11.75 -3.76
CA ASP A 127 7.29 12.17 -4.81
C ASP A 127 8.00 10.95 -5.43
N PRO A 128 7.70 10.58 -6.69
CA PRO A 128 8.32 9.42 -7.33
C PRO A 128 9.83 9.54 -7.51
N GLN A 129 10.39 10.76 -7.51
CA GLN A 129 11.82 10.96 -7.73
C GLN A 129 12.67 10.64 -6.50
N THR A 130 12.07 10.77 -5.31
CA THR A 130 12.76 10.54 -4.03
C THR A 130 12.19 9.38 -3.23
N PHE A 131 11.14 8.73 -3.74
CA PHE A 131 10.51 7.60 -3.08
C PHE A 131 11.45 6.40 -2.96
N ARG A 132 11.52 5.84 -1.76
CA ARG A 132 12.26 4.64 -1.41
C ARG A 132 11.37 3.71 -0.60
N VAL A 133 11.46 2.43 -0.91
CA VAL A 133 10.78 1.39 -0.14
C VAL A 133 11.58 1.11 1.13
N LEU A 134 10.90 1.15 2.28
CA LEU A 134 11.48 0.90 3.60
C LEU A 134 11.23 -0.52 4.06
N TYR A 135 10.03 -1.03 3.76
CA TYR A 135 9.59 -2.36 4.09
C TYR A 135 8.51 -2.79 3.10
N ASP A 136 8.62 -3.98 2.53
CA ASP A 136 7.67 -4.46 1.53
C ASP A 136 6.35 -4.99 2.11
N GLY A 137 6.22 -5.02 3.43
CA GLY A 137 5.19 -5.82 4.06
C GLY A 137 5.52 -7.30 3.94
N GLY A 138 4.76 -8.12 4.64
CA GLY A 138 4.91 -9.57 4.59
C GLY A 138 3.60 -10.25 4.92
N VAL A 139 3.50 -11.54 4.62
CA VAL A 139 2.44 -12.38 5.16
C VAL A 139 3.07 -13.28 6.20
N ARG A 140 2.68 -13.11 7.45
CA ARG A 140 3.08 -13.99 8.56
C ARG A 140 1.82 -14.53 9.22
N TYR A 141 1.80 -15.83 9.47
CA TYR A 141 0.65 -16.49 10.11
C TYR A 141 -0.70 -16.17 9.43
N GLY A 142 -0.71 -15.98 8.11
CA GLY A 142 -1.90 -15.60 7.34
C GLY A 142 -2.32 -14.12 7.47
N VAL A 143 -1.61 -13.31 8.26
CA VAL A 143 -1.84 -11.87 8.43
C VAL A 143 -0.83 -11.10 7.60
N ARG A 144 -1.33 -10.16 6.77
CA ARG A 144 -0.47 -9.28 5.96
C ARG A 144 -0.12 -8.03 6.76
N THR A 145 1.17 -7.73 6.87
CA THR A 145 1.66 -6.47 7.41
C THR A 145 1.71 -5.41 6.30
N PRO A 146 1.45 -4.13 6.64
CA PRO A 146 1.50 -3.07 5.65
C PRO A 146 2.93 -2.87 5.15
N ALA A 147 3.05 -2.46 3.90
CA ALA A 147 4.30 -1.95 3.35
C ALA A 147 4.57 -0.53 3.87
N TYR A 148 5.85 -0.17 3.94
CA TYR A 148 6.32 1.16 4.31
C TYR A 148 7.19 1.72 3.21
N GLY A 149 7.00 3.00 2.91
CA GLY A 149 7.83 3.77 2.01
C GLY A 149 8.08 5.16 2.57
N ALA A 150 9.03 5.87 1.99
CA ALA A 150 9.24 7.28 2.29
C ALA A 150 9.71 8.00 1.04
N ASP A 151 9.42 9.29 0.94
CA ASP A 151 10.09 10.19 0.01
C ASP A 151 10.91 11.22 0.81
N ALA A 152 11.37 12.29 0.15
CA ALA A 152 12.16 13.31 0.84
C ALA A 152 11.40 14.08 1.95
N GLN A 153 10.06 14.04 1.96
CA GLN A 153 9.22 14.84 2.85
C GLN A 153 8.39 14.02 3.83
N TYR A 154 8.00 12.81 3.45
CA TYR A 154 6.99 12.05 4.16
C TYR A 154 7.32 10.57 4.25
N VAL A 155 6.76 9.92 5.27
CA VAL A 155 6.73 8.47 5.44
C VAL A 155 5.31 7.99 5.14
N TYR A 156 5.19 6.79 4.58
CA TYR A 156 3.93 6.18 4.17
C TYR A 156 3.78 4.77 4.72
N ILE A 157 2.55 4.42 5.08
CA ILE A 157 2.11 3.06 5.45
C ILE A 157 1.03 2.65 4.45
N GLY A 158 1.38 1.77 3.51
CA GLY A 158 0.58 1.53 2.30
C GLY A 158 0.33 2.86 1.57
N ARG A 159 -0.94 3.26 1.50
CA ARG A 159 -1.40 4.51 0.85
C ARG A 159 -1.41 5.74 1.76
N GLN A 160 -1.25 5.55 3.06
CA GLN A 160 -1.47 6.62 4.04
C GLN A 160 -0.15 7.28 4.41
N MET A 161 -0.14 8.61 4.38
CA MET A 161 0.95 9.39 4.96
C MET A 161 0.94 9.24 6.47
N LEU A 162 2.10 8.95 7.05
CA LEU A 162 2.34 8.89 8.48
C LEU A 162 2.72 10.27 9.02
N PRO A 163 1.82 10.98 9.73
CA PRO A 163 2.06 12.36 10.11
C PRO A 163 3.21 12.53 11.10
N HIS A 164 4.04 13.56 10.88
CA HIS A 164 5.14 13.96 11.77
C HIS A 164 6.27 12.93 11.94
N ALA A 165 6.27 11.86 11.14
CA ALA A 165 7.43 10.98 11.04
C ALA A 165 8.55 11.67 10.27
N ASP A 166 9.78 11.50 10.72
CA ASP A 166 10.97 12.03 10.06
C ASP A 166 11.43 11.05 8.96
N PRO A 167 11.28 11.39 7.67
CA PRO A 167 11.57 10.47 6.57
C PRO A 167 13.05 10.18 6.39
N GLU A 168 13.94 11.01 6.90
CA GLU A 168 15.39 10.80 6.78
C GLU A 168 15.85 9.70 7.73
N THR A 169 15.27 9.65 8.93
CA THR A 169 15.67 8.74 10.01
C THR A 169 14.69 7.60 10.28
N PHE A 170 13.61 7.50 9.51
CA PHE A 170 12.62 6.45 9.69
C PHE A 170 13.19 5.06 9.37
N GLU A 171 12.93 4.12 10.26
CA GLU A 171 13.46 2.76 10.25
C GLU A 171 12.35 1.76 10.61
N PHE A 172 12.24 0.70 9.80
CA PHE A 172 11.47 -0.49 10.16
C PHE A 172 12.30 -1.36 11.11
N LEU A 173 11.74 -1.74 12.25
CA LEU A 173 12.46 -2.54 13.24
C LEU A 173 12.07 -4.00 13.18
N THR A 174 10.78 -4.28 13.35
CA THR A 174 10.28 -5.64 13.36
C THR A 174 8.78 -5.70 13.20
N GLU A 175 8.32 -6.87 12.77
CA GLU A 175 6.95 -7.33 12.95
C GLU A 175 6.96 -8.47 13.98
N PHE A 176 5.99 -8.49 14.90
CA PHE A 176 5.88 -9.55 15.90
C PHE A 176 4.42 -9.85 16.19
N GLY A 177 4.12 -11.14 16.38
CA GLY A 177 2.80 -11.57 16.83
C GLY A 177 2.69 -11.43 18.35
N ILE A 178 1.66 -10.74 18.84
CA ILE A 178 1.39 -10.62 20.27
C ILE A 178 0.40 -11.69 20.71
N GLY A 179 0.74 -12.40 21.78
CA GLY A 179 -0.22 -13.28 22.46
C GLY A 179 -0.52 -14.58 21.72
N CYS A 180 0.36 -15.02 20.81
CA CYS A 180 0.06 -16.19 19.96
C CYS A 180 -0.10 -17.52 20.72
N GLY A 181 0.26 -17.61 22.02
CA GLY A 181 0.15 -18.85 22.81
C GLY A 181 0.57 -20.08 22.00
N ASN A 182 -0.28 -21.11 21.99
CA ASN A 182 -0.17 -22.26 21.06
C ASN A 182 -1.14 -22.16 19.85
N ASP A 183 -1.99 -21.13 19.79
CA ASP A 183 -2.97 -20.95 18.71
C ASP A 183 -2.43 -19.95 17.68
N GLN A 184 -1.79 -20.48 16.65
CA GLN A 184 -1.16 -19.72 15.58
C GLN A 184 -2.17 -19.07 14.62
N ASN A 185 -3.48 -19.34 14.78
CA ASN A 185 -4.49 -18.92 13.80
C ASN A 185 -5.12 -17.55 14.07
N ASN A 186 -4.84 -16.90 15.21
CA ASN A 186 -5.39 -15.58 15.53
C ASN A 186 -4.38 -14.69 16.27
N CYS A 187 -3.20 -14.51 15.68
CA CYS A 187 -2.17 -13.68 16.29
C CYS A 187 -2.17 -12.27 15.68
N PRO A 188 -2.51 -11.21 16.45
CA PRO A 188 -2.36 -9.84 15.98
C PRO A 188 -0.86 -9.58 15.75
N ILE A 189 -0.50 -9.36 14.50
CA ILE A 189 0.85 -8.94 14.12
C ILE A 189 0.90 -7.43 14.23
N ARG A 190 1.82 -6.94 15.05
CA ARG A 190 2.11 -5.52 15.16
C ARG A 190 3.45 -5.21 14.54
N VAL A 191 3.53 -4.04 13.92
CA VAL A 191 4.75 -3.53 13.30
C VAL A 191 5.30 -2.41 14.15
N THR A 192 6.54 -2.56 14.60
CA THR A 192 7.28 -1.48 15.25
C THR A 192 8.23 -0.82 14.27
N THR A 193 8.11 0.49 14.19
CA THR A 193 9.03 1.36 13.46
C THR A 193 9.49 2.48 14.38
N LYS A 194 10.50 3.23 13.98
CA LYS A 194 10.94 4.44 14.71
C LYS A 194 11.48 5.46 13.75
N ASP A 195 11.61 6.69 14.24
CA ASP A 195 12.51 7.69 13.68
C ASP A 195 13.41 8.25 14.79
N LYS A 196 14.14 9.33 14.52
CA LYS A 196 15.00 9.97 15.54
C LYS A 196 14.24 10.58 16.73
N ASN A 197 12.93 10.78 16.61
CA ASN A 197 12.09 11.48 17.59
C ASN A 197 11.15 10.55 18.37
N CYS A 198 10.69 9.45 17.76
CA CYS A 198 9.59 8.65 18.30
C CYS A 198 9.66 7.17 17.88
N ILE A 199 9.06 6.33 18.71
CA ILE A 199 8.69 4.95 18.35
C ILE A 199 7.25 4.96 17.85
N PHE A 200 6.97 4.16 16.82
CA PHE A 200 5.62 3.95 16.29
C PHE A 200 5.25 2.48 16.35
N LEU A 201 3.98 2.21 16.62
CA LEU A 201 3.40 0.88 16.63
C LEU A 201 2.15 0.88 15.76
N ASP A 202 2.21 0.14 14.65
CA ASP A 202 1.20 0.15 13.58
C ASP A 202 0.94 1.55 12.99
N GLY A 203 1.96 2.41 13.01
CA GLY A 203 1.87 3.80 12.59
C GLY A 203 1.41 4.77 13.68
N GLU A 204 1.05 4.30 14.86
CA GLU A 204 0.67 5.18 15.97
C GLU A 204 1.88 5.50 16.85
N LYS A 205 2.01 6.76 17.27
CA LYS A 205 3.09 7.18 18.19
C LYS A 205 2.95 6.47 19.53
N VAL A 206 4.04 5.93 20.03
CA VAL A 206 4.13 5.41 21.39
C VAL A 206 4.48 6.56 22.33
N LEU A 207 3.56 6.89 23.23
CA LEU A 207 3.68 8.01 24.17
C LEU A 207 3.83 7.52 25.60
N ASN A 208 4.65 8.18 26.41
CA ASN A 208 4.72 7.94 27.86
C ASN A 208 3.50 8.54 28.60
N ASP A 209 3.48 8.41 29.93
CA ASP A 209 2.38 8.90 30.78
C ASP A 209 2.20 10.43 30.70
N GLU A 210 3.25 11.15 30.32
CA GLU A 210 3.21 12.60 30.06
C GLU A 210 2.73 12.97 28.65
N GLY A 211 2.37 11.99 27.81
CA GLY A 211 1.92 12.21 26.43
C GLY A 211 3.05 12.58 25.46
N GLN A 212 4.31 12.32 25.83
CA GLN A 212 5.49 12.58 25.02
C GLN A 212 5.98 11.31 24.32
N CYS A 213 6.58 11.45 23.15
CA CYS A 213 7.18 10.33 22.43
C CYS A 213 8.20 9.59 23.31
N VAL A 214 8.08 8.27 23.36
CA VAL A 214 9.09 7.42 23.99
C VAL A 214 10.39 7.52 23.19
N ASP A 215 11.51 7.71 23.92
CA ASP A 215 12.82 7.89 23.31
C ASP A 215 13.20 6.67 22.44
N PRO A 216 13.40 6.85 21.12
CA PRO A 216 13.69 5.76 20.19
C PRO A 216 15.00 5.02 20.48
N ARG A 217 15.90 5.58 21.31
CA ARG A 217 17.13 4.93 21.77
C ARG A 217 16.89 3.87 22.84
N THR A 218 15.75 3.90 23.53
CA THR A 218 15.34 2.83 24.46
C THR A 218 15.02 1.53 23.72
N CYS A 219 14.80 1.64 22.41
CA CYS A 219 14.50 0.54 21.51
C CYS A 219 15.77 0.08 20.77
N ILE A 220 16.61 -0.68 21.50
CA ILE A 220 17.89 -1.24 21.02
C ILE A 220 17.79 -2.68 20.50
N HIS A 221 16.71 -3.41 20.82
CA HIS A 221 16.48 -4.78 20.34
C HIS A 221 15.02 -4.99 19.94
N ASN A 222 14.81 -5.59 18.76
CA ASN A 222 13.51 -5.82 18.12
C ASN A 222 12.45 -6.42 19.06
N SER A 223 12.81 -7.34 19.94
CA SER A 223 11.89 -7.99 20.89
C SER A 223 11.52 -7.14 22.11
N LEU A 224 12.36 -6.20 22.54
CA LEU A 224 12.12 -5.38 23.73
C LEU A 224 11.26 -4.14 23.41
N CYS A 225 11.35 -3.63 22.19
CA CYS A 225 10.53 -2.50 21.73
C CYS A 225 9.05 -2.88 21.66
N ALA A 226 8.80 -4.08 21.16
CA ALA A 226 7.52 -4.75 21.08
C ALA A 226 6.80 -4.85 22.43
N VAL A 227 7.54 -5.30 23.45
CA VAL A 227 7.03 -5.50 24.81
C VAL A 227 6.82 -4.15 25.48
N ASN A 228 7.82 -3.27 25.50
CA ASN A 228 7.73 -1.97 26.17
C ASN A 228 6.67 -1.05 25.56
N ALA A 229 6.51 -1.04 24.23
CA ALA A 229 5.46 -0.26 23.59
C ALA A 229 4.07 -0.78 23.96
N ASN A 230 3.90 -2.10 24.10
CA ASN A 230 2.65 -2.66 24.61
C ASN A 230 2.44 -2.36 26.10
N THR A 231 3.47 -2.47 26.94
CA THR A 231 3.40 -2.14 28.38
C THR A 231 2.96 -0.70 28.58
N VAL A 232 3.48 0.22 27.78
CA VAL A 232 3.13 1.64 27.79
C VAL A 232 1.70 1.86 27.28
N ILE A 233 1.26 1.18 26.22
CA ILE A 233 -0.10 1.34 25.66
C ILE A 233 -1.19 0.66 26.51
N THR A 234 -0.87 -0.46 27.17
CA THR A 234 -1.85 -1.25 27.94
C THR A 234 -1.85 -0.94 29.44
N GLY A 235 -0.96 -0.07 29.91
CA GLY A 235 -0.87 0.35 31.32
C GLY A 235 -0.46 -0.77 32.29
N THR A 236 -0.07 -1.95 31.80
CA THR A 236 0.36 -3.07 32.63
C THR A 236 1.87 -3.09 32.76
N VAL A 237 2.39 -2.28 33.67
CA VAL A 237 3.75 -2.48 34.21
C VAL A 237 3.72 -3.74 35.05
N SER A 238 4.41 -4.80 34.64
CA SER A 238 4.79 -5.90 35.51
C SER A 238 6.27 -6.17 35.28
N ILE A 239 7.06 -5.73 36.25
CA ILE A 239 8.50 -6.04 36.41
C ILE A 239 8.62 -7.42 37.04
#